data_AF-A0A316RKY4-F1
#
_entry.id   AF-A0A316RKY4-F1
#
_cell.length_a   1.000
_cell.length_b   1.000
_cell.length_c   1.000
_cell.angle_alpha   90.00
_cell.angle_beta   90.00
_cell.angle_gamma   90.00
#
_symmetry.space_group_name_H-M   'P 1'
#
loop_
_entity.id
_entity.type
_entity.pdbx_description
1 polymer ?
#
loop_
_entity_poly.entity_id
_entity_poly.type
_entity_poly.pdbx_seq_one_letter_code
_entity_poly.pdbx_strand_id
1 'polypeptide(L)' 'MNKELSIIVPMYNAERTIEKCLQSILGQTYSNFELLLVNDGSEDKTLQICEAYAKKDKRIRILSQENKGLI' A
#
# COMPACT_ATOMS: atom_id res chain seq x y z
N MET A 1 -7.08 2.11 -18.71
CA MET A 1 -7.63 0.74 -18.55
C MET A 1 -8.42 0.72 -17.26
N ASN A 2 -9.66 0.28 -17.28
CA ASN A 2 -10.48 0.16 -16.08
C ASN A 2 -9.92 -0.99 -15.23
N LYS A 3 -9.66 -0.73 -13.94
CA LYS A 3 -9.37 -1.78 -12.96
C LYS A 3 -10.69 -2.28 -12.41
N GLU A 4 -10.88 -3.59 -12.40
CA GLU A 4 -12.13 -4.20 -11.92
C GLU A 4 -12.15 -4.32 -10.38
N LEU A 5 -10.99 -4.27 -9.75
CA LEU A 5 -10.83 -4.32 -8.30
C LEU A 5 -9.87 -3.22 -7.81
N SER A 6 -10.28 -2.51 -6.77
CA SER A 6 -9.42 -1.58 -6.02
C SER A 6 -9.24 -2.12 -4.61
N ILE A 7 -7.98 -2.35 -4.21
CA ILE A 7 -7.62 -2.75 -2.85
C ILE A 7 -7.04 -1.53 -2.16
N ILE A 8 -7.65 -1.12 -1.05
CA ILE A 8 -7.20 0.05 -0.28
C ILE A 8 -6.62 -0.45 1.04
N VAL A 9 -5.38 -0.03 1.34
CA VAL A 9 -4.68 -0.40 2.58
C VAL A 9 -4.27 0.87 3.30
N PRO A 10 -4.99 1.28 4.35
CA PRO A 10 -4.50 2.32 5.24
C PRO A 10 -3.32 1.77 6.06
N MET A 11 -2.33 2.62 6.30
CA MET A 11 -1.13 2.24 7.03
C MET A 11 -0.61 3.40 7.89
N TYR A 12 -0.25 3.05 9.12
CA TYR A 12 0.41 3.92 10.08
C TYR A 12 1.33 3.06 10.94
N ASN A 13 2.63 3.36 10.96
CA ASN A 13 3.63 2.68 11.77
C ASN A 13 3.57 1.14 11.73
N ALA A 14 3.52 0.59 10.52
CA ALA A 14 3.32 -0.83 10.21
C ALA A 14 4.59 -1.53 9.65
N GLU A 15 5.80 -1.03 9.92
CA GLU A 15 7.04 -1.53 9.29
C GLU A 15 7.25 -3.05 9.43
N ARG A 16 6.74 -3.64 10.52
CA ARG A 16 6.90 -5.07 10.83
C ARG A 16 5.97 -5.98 10.04
N THR A 17 4.88 -5.44 9.49
CA THR A 17 3.80 -6.23 8.88
C THR A 17 3.51 -5.84 7.43
N ILE A 18 3.83 -4.60 7.05
CA ILE A 18 3.45 -4.05 5.74
C ILE A 18 4.04 -4.86 4.59
N GLU A 19 5.28 -5.35 4.71
CA GLU A 19 5.89 -6.18 3.67
C GLU A 19 5.12 -7.49 3.43
N LYS A 20 4.73 -8.20 4.49
CA LYS A 20 3.93 -9.42 4.38
C LYS A 20 2.56 -9.16 3.75
N CYS A 21 1.94 -8.02 4.09
CA CYS A 21 0.68 -7.59 3.48
C CYS A 21 0.83 -7.37 1.97
N LEU A 22 1.87 -6.62 1.56
CA LEU A 22 2.17 -6.36 0.15
C LEU A 22 2.43 -7.66 -0.62
N GLN A 23 3.26 -8.56 -0.08
CA GLN A 23 3.53 -9.86 -0.71
C GLN A 23 2.26 -10.69 -0.91
N SER A 24 1.36 -10.68 0.08
CA SER A 24 0.08 -11.40 0.00
C SER A 24 -0.83 -10.85 -1.09
N ILE A 25 -0.95 -9.53 -1.22
CA ILE A 25 -1.78 -8.87 -2.23
C ILE A 25 -1.16 -9.02 -3.63
N LEU A 26 0.15 -8.82 -3.76
CA LEU A 26 0.82 -8.87 -5.05
C LEU A 26 0.93 -10.29 -5.61
N GLY A 27 0.90 -11.30 -4.74
CA GLY A 27 0.89 -12.72 -5.08
C GLY A 27 -0.48 -13.32 -5.39
N GLN A 28 -1.55 -12.51 -5.46
CA GLN A 28 -2.88 -13.01 -5.84
C GLN A 28 -2.88 -13.54 -7.29
N THR A 29 -3.63 -14.61 -7.54
CA THR A 29 -3.83 -15.17 -8.89
C THR A 29 -4.59 -14.24 -9.82
N TYR A 30 -5.47 -13.40 -9.25
CA TYR A 30 -6.17 -12.35 -9.98
C TYR A 30 -5.30 -11.09 -10.09
N SER A 31 -5.05 -10.61 -11.31
CA SER A 31 -4.07 -9.53 -11.57
C SER A 31 -4.67 -8.19 -12.00
N ASN A 32 -5.96 -8.14 -12.33
CA ASN A 32 -6.63 -6.92 -12.82
C ASN A 32 -7.11 -6.00 -11.68
N PHE A 33 -6.18 -5.62 -10.80
CA PHE A 33 -6.45 -4.71 -9.68
C PHE A 33 -5.50 -3.51 -9.65
N GLU A 34 -5.90 -2.49 -8.89
CA GLU A 34 -5.00 -1.48 -8.32
C GLU A 34 -4.91 -1.62 -6.80
N LEU A 35 -3.76 -1.24 -6.25
CA LEU A 35 -3.49 -1.23 -4.82
C LEU A 35 -3.20 0.22 -4.40
N LEU A 36 -4.12 0.82 -3.64
CA LEU A 36 -3.96 2.15 -3.09
C LEU A 36 -3.53 2.04 -1.62
N LEU A 37 -2.28 2.43 -1.35
CA LEU A 37 -1.73 2.51 0.00
C LEU A 37 -1.95 3.92 0.54
N VAL A 38 -2.64 4.05 1.66
CA VAL A 38 -2.92 5.34 2.30
C VAL A 38 -2.04 5.48 3.54
N ASN A 39 -0.93 6.21 3.42
CA ASN A 39 -0.04 6.51 4.52
C ASN A 39 -0.59 7.65 5.36
N ASP A 40 -0.96 7.36 6.61
CA ASP A 40 -1.48 8.33 7.57
C ASP A 40 -0.37 8.95 8.44
N GLY A 41 0.69 9.45 7.79
CA GLY A 41 1.81 10.10 8.47
C GLY A 41 2.70 9.17 9.29
N SER A 42 3.01 7.97 8.78
CA SER A 42 3.96 7.06 9.45
C SER A 42 5.33 7.71 9.68
N GLU A 43 5.90 7.50 10.87
CA GLU A 43 7.23 7.99 11.25
C GLU A 43 8.30 6.88 11.24
N ASP A 44 7.88 5.63 11.06
CA ASP A 44 8.75 4.47 10.92
C ASP A 44 9.09 4.17 9.44
N LYS A 45 9.65 2.98 9.16
CA LYS A 45 10.03 2.60 7.79
C LYS A 45 8.87 2.22 6.88
N THR A 46 7.61 2.31 7.32
CA THR A 46 6.44 1.88 6.55
C THR A 46 6.39 2.52 5.16
N LEU A 47 6.51 3.84 5.08
CA LEU A 47 6.44 4.56 3.80
C LEU A 47 7.59 4.14 2.87
N GLN A 48 8.81 4.07 3.41
CA GLN A 48 10.00 3.67 2.65
C GLN A 48 9.86 2.27 2.03
N ILE A 49 9.30 1.31 2.79
CA ILE A 49 9.03 -0.04 2.31
C ILE A 49 8.03 0.03 1.14
N CYS A 50 6.91 0.72 1.31
CA CYS A 50 5.87 0.86 0.30
C CYS A 50 6.37 1.53 -0.99
N GLU A 51 7.18 2.58 -0.89
CA GLU A 51 7.80 3.25 -2.04
C GLU A 51 8.72 2.30 -2.82
N ALA A 52 9.47 1.44 -2.12
CA ALA A 52 10.32 0.45 -2.77
C ALA A 52 9.51 -0.58 -3.58
N TYR A 53 8.32 -0.95 -3.12
CA TYR A 53 7.39 -1.81 -3.88
C TYR A 53 6.73 -1.05 -5.02
N ALA A 54 6.30 0.20 -4.82
CA ALA A 54 5.67 1.01 -5.87
C ALA A 54 6.61 1.29 -7.06
N LYS A 55 7.92 1.36 -6.83
CA LYS A 55 8.93 1.43 -7.91
C LYS A 55 8.98 0.15 -8.76
N LYS A 56 8.60 -1.01 -8.21
CA LYS A 56 8.68 -2.33 -8.86
C LYS A 56 7.36 -2.75 -9.50
N ASP A 57 6.22 -2.31 -8.96
CA ASP A 57 4.90 -2.73 -9.43
C ASP A 57 3.99 -1.52 -9.70
N LYS A 58 3.62 -1.36 -10.98
CA LYS A 58 2.79 -0.24 -11.48
C LYS A 58 1.33 -0.28 -10.99
N ARG A 59 0.89 -1.37 -10.36
CA ARG A 59 -0.45 -1.47 -9.76
C ARG A 59 -0.54 -0.68 -8.46
N ILE A 60 0.60 -0.34 -7.85
CA ILE A 60 0.66 0.31 -6.55
C ILE A 60 0.63 1.83 -6.70
N ARG A 61 -0.24 2.47 -5.95
CA ARG A 61 -0.34 3.92 -5.80
C ARG A 61 -0.28 4.26 -4.32
N ILE A 62 0.42 5.32 -3.98
CA ILE A 62 0.59 5.77 -2.59
C ILE A 62 -0.04 7.15 -2.46
N LEU A 63 -0.93 7.30 -1.48
CA LEU A 63 -1.44 8.58 -1.02
C LEU A 63 -0.91 8.81 0.39
N SER A 64 -0.20 9.93 0.59
CA SER A 64 0.29 10.33 1.92
C SER A 64 -0.46 11.54 2.41
N GLN A 65 -0.83 11.52 3.69
CA GLN A 65 -1.44 12.64 4.39
C GLN A 65 -0.77 12.83 5.76
N GLU A 66 -0.94 14.01 6.36
CA GLU A 66 -0.67 14.18 7.79
C GLU A 66 -1.58 13.26 8.60
N ASN A 67 -1.08 12.78 9.75
CA ASN A 67 -1.80 11.84 10.59
C ASN A 67 -3.18 12.41 10.99
N LYS A 68 -4.25 11.72 10.60
CA LYS A 68 -5.63 12.06 10.94
C LYS A 68 -6.33 10.96 11.73
N GLY A 69 -5.66 9.83 11.95
CA GLY A 69 -6.22 8.65 12.57
C GLY A 69 -7.18 7.91 11.63
N LEU A 70 -7.42 6.65 11.95
CA LEU A 70 -8.52 5.86 11.39
C LEU A 70 -9.78 6.12 12.22
N ILE A 71 -10.87 6.51 11.58
CA ILE A 71 -12.21 6.60 12.19
C ILE A 71 -12.97 5.30 11.91
#